data_AF-A0A256SH60-F1
#
_entry.id   AF-A0A256SH60-F1
#
_cell.length_a   1.000
_cell.length_b   1.000
_cell.length_c   1.000
_cell.angle_alpha   90.00
_cell.angle_beta   90.00
_cell.angle_gamma   90.00
#
_symmetry.space_group_name_H-M   'P 1'
#
loop_
_entity.id
_entity.type
_entity.pdbx_description
1 polymer ?
#
loop_
_entity_poly.entity_id
_entity_poly.type
_entity_poly.pdbx_seq_one_letter_code
_entity_poly.pdbx_strand_id
1 'polypeptide(L)'
;IKNKSDLPDGTKYTWKDTPDVTTAGDKPATVVVSYPDGSKDEVPVTIHVTNPATDADKYTPEGQDVNTKTGVVPNPAEGIKNKSDLPDGTKYTWKDTPDVTTAGDKPATVVVSYPDGSKDEVPVTIHVTNPATDADKYTPEGQDVNTKTGVVPNPAEGIKNKSDLPDGTKYTWKDT
;
A
#
# COMPACT_ATOMS: atom_id res chain seq x y z
N ILE A 1 -30.10 14.99 21.04
CA ILE A 1 -31.03 16.02 21.56
C ILE A 1 -30.63 17.35 20.94
N LYS A 2 -31.51 17.94 20.13
CA LYS A 2 -31.18 19.07 19.24
C LYS A 2 -31.09 20.42 19.97
N ASN A 3 -31.76 20.55 21.11
CA ASN A 3 -31.86 21.76 21.95
C ASN A 3 -30.95 21.71 23.19
N LYS A 4 -29.82 21.00 23.11
CA LYS A 4 -28.92 20.81 24.27
C LYS A 4 -28.37 22.12 24.84
N SER A 5 -28.26 23.16 24.01
CA SER A 5 -27.86 24.53 24.39
C SER A 5 -28.88 25.28 25.24
N ASP A 6 -30.13 24.84 25.22
CA ASP A 6 -31.25 25.56 25.84
C ASP A 6 -31.58 24.99 27.23
N LEU A 7 -30.86 23.93 27.64
CA LEU A 7 -31.08 23.21 28.89
C LEU A 7 -30.13 23.71 29.99
N PRO A 8 -30.55 23.67 31.27
CA PRO A 8 -29.72 24.13 32.38
C PRO A 8 -28.36 23.42 32.47
N ASP A 9 -27.34 24.15 32.90
CA ASP A 9 -26.02 23.59 33.19
C ASP A 9 -26.12 22.48 34.25
N GLY A 10 -25.44 21.36 34.01
CA GLY A 10 -25.50 20.18 34.87
C GLY A 10 -26.56 19.14 34.47
N THR A 11 -27.35 19.40 33.43
CA THR A 11 -28.27 18.41 32.85
C THR A 11 -27.51 17.18 32.33
N LYS A 12 -27.96 15.98 32.75
CA LYS A 12 -27.36 14.68 32.38
C LYS A 12 -28.27 13.91 31.43
N TYR A 13 -27.67 13.03 30.63
CA TYR A 13 -28.36 12.21 29.64
C TYR A 13 -27.93 10.76 29.80
N THR A 14 -28.89 9.87 30.01
CA THR A 14 -28.65 8.43 30.14
C THR A 14 -29.67 7.67 29.30
N TRP A 15 -29.33 6.46 28.86
CA TRP A 15 -30.34 5.57 28.28
C TRP A 15 -31.25 5.03 29.38
N LYS A 16 -32.56 4.96 29.11
CA LYS A 16 -33.52 4.29 30.01
C LYS A 16 -33.20 2.79 30.09
N ASP A 17 -33.02 2.19 28.92
CA ASP A 17 -32.55 0.83 28.70
C ASP A 17 -31.44 0.89 27.66
N THR A 18 -30.39 0.07 27.81
CA THR A 18 -29.31 -0.01 26.82
C THR A 18 -29.91 -0.45 25.47
N PRO A 19 -29.81 0.37 24.40
CA PRO A 19 -30.41 0.04 23.13
C PRO A 19 -29.72 -1.18 22.51
N ASP A 20 -30.53 -2.14 22.03
CA ASP A 20 -30.04 -3.28 21.27
C ASP A 20 -29.71 -2.88 19.83
N VAL A 21 -28.41 -2.90 19.52
CA VAL A 21 -27.85 -2.58 18.19
C VAL A 21 -27.27 -3.80 17.48
N THR A 22 -27.64 -5.01 17.90
CA THR A 22 -27.12 -6.27 17.32
C THR A 22 -27.79 -6.66 16.01
N THR A 23 -28.93 -6.05 15.68
CA THR A 23 -29.70 -6.32 14.46
C THR A 23 -30.06 -5.02 13.76
N ALA A 24 -29.98 -5.03 12.43
CA ALA A 24 -30.30 -3.88 11.61
C ALA A 24 -31.80 -3.52 11.66
N GLY A 25 -32.09 -2.25 11.41
CA GLY A 25 -33.40 -1.65 11.43
C GLY A 25 -33.50 -0.48 12.41
N ASP A 26 -34.69 0.13 12.42
CA ASP A 26 -35.03 1.22 13.31
C ASP A 26 -35.38 0.67 14.70
N LYS A 27 -34.56 1.05 15.68
CA LYS A 27 -34.69 0.61 17.08
C LYS A 27 -35.24 1.77 17.92
N PRO A 28 -36.45 1.63 18.50
CA PRO A 28 -36.93 2.61 19.46
C PRO A 28 -36.05 2.58 20.71
N ALA A 29 -35.63 3.74 21.17
CA ALA A 29 -34.88 3.91 22.41
C ALA A 29 -35.37 5.14 23.17
N THR A 30 -35.11 5.20 24.47
CA THR A 30 -35.52 6.32 25.30
C THR A 30 -34.32 6.91 26.01
N VAL A 31 -34.12 8.22 25.84
CA VAL A 31 -33.12 8.98 26.59
C VAL A 31 -33.80 9.59 27.82
N VAL A 32 -33.27 9.30 29.00
CA VAL A 32 -33.64 9.97 30.25
C VAL A 32 -32.77 11.21 30.40
N VAL A 33 -33.41 12.38 30.43
CA VAL A 33 -32.81 13.67 30.71
C VAL A 33 -33.00 13.95 32.20
N SER A 34 -31.92 14.12 32.95
CA SER A 34 -31.98 14.44 34.39
C SER A 34 -31.47 15.85 34.64
N TYR A 35 -32.33 16.71 35.20
CA TYR A 35 -32.03 18.11 35.47
C TYR A 35 -31.36 18.30 36.84
N PRO A 36 -30.68 19.44 37.08
CA PRO A 36 -30.03 19.73 38.36
C PRO A 36 -30.99 19.78 39.56
N ASP A 37 -32.25 20.14 39.35
CA ASP A 37 -33.29 20.18 40.38
C ASP A 37 -33.83 18.78 40.76
N GLY A 38 -33.31 17.74 40.11
CA GLY A 38 -33.70 16.34 40.32
C GLY A 38 -34.87 15.86 39.48
N SER A 39 -35.54 16.76 38.74
CA SER A 39 -36.60 16.40 37.79
C SER A 39 -36.03 15.62 36.60
N LYS A 40 -36.89 14.85 35.92
CA LYS A 40 -36.49 14.01 34.78
C LYS A 40 -37.52 14.06 33.65
N ASP A 41 -37.03 14.08 32.42
CA ASP A 41 -37.82 13.87 31.20
C ASP A 41 -37.38 12.60 30.48
N GLU A 42 -38.31 11.98 29.77
CA GLU A 42 -38.04 10.84 28.90
C GLU A 42 -38.29 11.24 27.44
N VAL A 43 -37.24 11.16 26.62
CA VAL A 43 -37.28 11.55 25.22
C VAL A 43 -37.18 10.29 24.35
N PRO A 44 -38.25 9.88 23.65
CA PRO A 44 -38.17 8.80 22.69
C PRO A 44 -37.33 9.22 21.49
N VAL A 45 -36.44 8.34 21.05
CA VAL A 45 -35.58 8.50 19.88
C VAL A 45 -35.57 7.21 19.07
N THR A 46 -35.24 7.31 17.80
CA THR A 46 -35.04 6.16 16.91
C THR A 46 -33.56 6.05 16.58
N ILE A 47 -32.98 4.89 16.88
CA ILE A 47 -31.61 4.54 16.49
C ILE A 47 -31.71 3.76 15.18
N HIS A 48 -31.04 4.25 14.15
CA HIS A 48 -30.99 3.60 12.84
C HIS A 48 -29.77 2.68 12.83
N VAL A 49 -29.98 1.38 13.00
CA VAL A 49 -28.91 0.38 12.97
C VAL A 49 -28.82 -0.16 11.55
N THR A 50 -27.69 0.03 10.88
CA THR A 50 -27.49 -0.48 9.52
C THR A 50 -26.64 -1.75 9.57
N ASN A 51 -27.00 -2.75 8.75
CA ASN A 51 -26.08 -3.85 8.44
C ASN A 51 -25.16 -3.34 7.31
N PRO A 52 -23.84 -3.60 7.34
CA PRO A 52 -23.03 -3.39 6.14
C PRO A 52 -23.70 -4.14 4.99
N ALA A 53 -23.97 -3.44 3.89
CA ALA A 53 -24.75 -3.98 2.77
C ALA A 53 -23.89 -4.87 1.87
N THR A 54 -22.58 -4.68 1.93
CA THR A 54 -21.57 -5.39 1.15
C THR A 54 -20.35 -5.75 2.00
N ASP A 55 -19.51 -6.65 1.50
CA ASP A 55 -18.21 -6.95 2.09
C ASP A 55 -17.32 -5.70 2.11
N ALA A 56 -17.39 -4.83 1.10
CA ALA A 56 -16.68 -3.54 1.10
C ALA A 56 -17.13 -2.59 2.23
N ASP A 57 -18.38 -2.67 2.70
CA ASP A 57 -18.82 -1.89 3.88
C ASP A 57 -18.33 -2.51 5.20
N LYS A 58 -17.98 -3.80 5.19
CA LYS A 58 -17.64 -4.59 6.38
C LYS A 58 -16.14 -4.67 6.60
N TYR A 59 -15.35 -4.75 5.53
CA TYR A 59 -13.91 -4.94 5.57
C TYR A 59 -13.22 -3.66 5.09
N THR A 60 -12.10 -3.33 5.72
CA THR A 60 -11.25 -2.22 5.29
C THR A 60 -9.86 -2.77 4.95
N PRO A 61 -9.51 -2.90 3.67
CA PRO A 61 -8.20 -3.39 3.27
C PRO A 61 -7.12 -2.34 3.56
N GLU A 62 -6.01 -2.78 4.15
CA GLU A 62 -4.86 -1.94 4.49
C GLU A 62 -3.78 -2.06 3.42
N GLY A 63 -3.41 -0.94 2.81
CA GLY A 63 -2.30 -0.87 1.87
C GLY A 63 -0.93 -0.99 2.56
N GLN A 64 0.06 -1.46 1.83
CA GLN A 64 1.47 -1.42 2.21
C GLN A 64 2.36 -1.21 0.97
N ASP A 65 3.57 -0.75 1.21
CA ASP A 65 4.55 -0.55 0.16
C ASP A 65 5.08 -1.88 -0.38
N VAL A 66 5.44 -1.89 -1.67
CA VAL A 66 5.91 -3.07 -2.39
C VAL A 66 7.26 -2.77 -3.02
N ASN A 67 8.23 -3.66 -2.87
CA ASN A 67 9.53 -3.53 -3.53
C ASN A 67 9.58 -4.37 -4.80
N THR A 68 10.11 -3.80 -5.88
CA THR A 68 10.38 -4.55 -7.12
C THR A 68 11.65 -4.06 -7.81
N LYS A 69 12.02 -4.72 -8.90
CA LYS A 69 13.10 -4.31 -9.80
C LYS A 69 12.53 -3.69 -11.07
N THR A 70 13.35 -2.89 -11.75
CA THR A 70 13.01 -2.37 -13.08
C THR A 70 12.57 -3.49 -14.02
N GLY A 71 11.42 -3.28 -14.68
CA GLY A 71 10.82 -4.24 -15.62
C GLY A 71 10.01 -5.38 -15.00
N VAL A 72 9.91 -5.48 -13.67
CA VAL A 72 9.16 -6.55 -12.99
C VAL A 72 7.93 -5.97 -12.32
N VAL A 73 6.73 -6.30 -12.83
CA VAL A 73 5.46 -5.89 -12.20
C VAL A 73 5.18 -6.82 -11.01
N PRO A 74 5.07 -6.29 -9.77
CA PRO A 74 4.82 -7.12 -8.60
C PRO A 74 3.37 -7.61 -8.55
N ASN A 75 3.12 -8.63 -7.74
CA ASN A 75 1.77 -9.14 -7.51
C ASN A 75 0.95 -8.09 -6.71
N PRO A 76 -0.25 -7.67 -7.15
CA PRO A 76 -1.07 -6.70 -6.43
C PRO A 76 -1.43 -7.13 -5.00
N ALA A 77 -1.52 -8.44 -4.74
CA ALA A 77 -1.76 -8.95 -3.40
C ALA A 77 -0.61 -8.61 -2.43
N GLU A 78 0.61 -8.34 -2.90
CA GLU A 78 1.71 -7.91 -2.04
C GLU A 78 1.47 -6.51 -1.47
N GLY A 79 0.69 -5.67 -2.15
CA GLY A 79 0.31 -4.33 -1.69
C GLY A 79 -0.76 -4.31 -0.59
N ILE A 80 -1.33 -5.46 -0.21
CA ILE A 80 -2.33 -5.54 0.87
C ILE A 80 -1.74 -6.24 2.08
N LYS A 81 -1.77 -5.56 3.23
CA LYS A 81 -1.19 -6.00 4.49
C LYS A 81 -2.06 -7.02 5.23
N ASN A 82 -3.37 -6.76 5.32
CA ASN A 82 -4.33 -7.53 6.12
C ASN A 82 -5.12 -8.58 5.31
N LYS A 83 -4.48 -9.23 4.33
CA LYS A 83 -5.15 -10.21 3.45
C LYS A 83 -5.85 -11.36 4.19
N SER A 84 -5.30 -11.77 5.33
CA SER A 84 -5.87 -12.84 6.17
C SER A 84 -7.20 -12.46 6.81
N ASP A 85 -7.48 -11.17 6.92
CA ASP A 85 -8.65 -10.63 7.60
C ASP A 85 -9.81 -10.41 6.61
N LEU A 86 -9.51 -10.47 5.31
CA LEU A 86 -10.45 -10.35 4.22
C LEU A 86 -11.11 -11.71 3.93
N PRO A 87 -12.35 -11.75 3.42
CA PRO A 87 -13.07 -12.99 3.21
C PRO A 87 -12.41 -13.87 2.14
N ASP A 88 -12.55 -15.19 2.28
CA ASP A 88 -12.05 -16.15 1.30
C ASP A 88 -12.64 -15.90 -0.09
N GLY A 89 -11.79 -15.99 -1.12
CA GLY A 89 -12.17 -15.69 -2.50
C GLY A 89 -12.01 -14.22 -2.90
N THR A 90 -11.57 -13.35 -1.97
CA THR A 90 -11.13 -11.99 -2.30
C THR A 90 -10.00 -12.01 -3.33
N LYS A 91 -10.12 -11.19 -4.38
CA LYS A 91 -9.14 -11.06 -5.47
C LYS A 91 -8.48 -9.69 -5.46
N TYR A 92 -7.24 -9.64 -5.93
CA TYR A 92 -6.44 -8.43 -5.98
C TYR A 92 -5.97 -8.20 -7.42
N THR A 93 -6.23 -7.02 -7.95
CA THR A 93 -5.80 -6.60 -9.28
C THR A 93 -5.25 -5.19 -9.23
N TRP A 94 -4.29 -4.85 -10.09
CA TRP A 94 -3.93 -3.45 -10.27
C TRP A 94 -5.06 -2.72 -11.01
N LYS A 95 -5.41 -1.50 -10.55
CA LYS A 95 -6.37 -0.64 -11.25
C LYS A 95 -5.87 -0.29 -12.65
N ASP A 96 -4.59 0.09 -12.71
CA ASP A 96 -3.81 0.31 -13.92
C ASP A 96 -2.48 -0.41 -13.78
N THR A 97 -1.89 -0.91 -14.88
CA THR A 97 -0.59 -1.59 -14.82
C THR A 97 0.48 -0.62 -14.32
N PRO A 98 1.17 -0.90 -13.20
CA PRO A 98 2.14 0.04 -12.65
C PRO A 98 3.36 0.24 -13.57
N ASP A 99 3.82 1.48 -13.71
CA ASP A 99 5.06 1.78 -14.43
C ASP A 99 6.29 1.43 -13.58
N VAL A 100 6.88 0.28 -13.89
CA VAL A 100 8.11 -0.23 -13.27
C VAL A 100 9.32 -0.10 -14.19
N THR A 101 9.26 0.73 -15.23
CA THR A 101 10.35 0.84 -16.22
C THR A 101 11.54 1.66 -15.72
N THR A 102 11.30 2.56 -14.77
CA THR A 102 12.34 3.40 -14.15
C THR A 102 12.38 3.19 -12.64
N ALA A 103 13.57 3.31 -12.06
CA ALA A 103 13.72 3.30 -10.61
C ALA A 103 13.00 4.49 -9.94
N GLY A 104 12.70 4.34 -8.66
CA GLY A 104 12.01 5.33 -7.82
C GLY A 104 10.67 4.84 -7.30
N ASP A 105 10.00 5.73 -6.58
CA ASP A 105 8.70 5.47 -5.95
C ASP A 105 7.58 5.75 -6.94
N LYS A 106 6.71 4.76 -7.13
CA LYS A 106 5.63 4.79 -8.12
C LYS A 106 4.30 4.61 -7.39
N PRO A 107 3.37 5.59 -7.45
CA PRO A 107 2.04 5.40 -6.90
C PRO A 107 1.29 4.36 -7.73
N ALA A 108 0.58 3.46 -7.06
CA ALA A 108 -0.29 2.47 -7.68
C ALA A 108 -1.56 2.28 -6.86
N THR A 109 -2.55 1.61 -7.43
CA THR A 109 -3.81 1.32 -6.75
C THR A 109 -4.16 -0.14 -6.94
N VAL A 110 -4.37 -0.84 -5.83
CA VAL A 110 -4.89 -2.21 -5.81
C VAL A 110 -6.41 -2.13 -5.74
N VAL A 111 -7.10 -2.80 -6.65
CA VAL A 111 -8.53 -3.07 -6.58
C VAL A 111 -8.71 -4.39 -5.85
N VAL A 112 -9.36 -4.34 -4.71
CA VAL A 112 -9.77 -5.49 -3.90
C VAL A 112 -11.20 -5.85 -4.32
N SER A 113 -11.39 -7.04 -4.90
CA SER A 113 -12.71 -7.52 -5.32
C SER A 113 -13.18 -8.65 -4.42
N TYR A 114 -14.28 -8.41 -3.71
CA TYR A 114 -14.86 -9.36 -2.77
C TYR A 114 -15.74 -10.41 -3.47
N PRO A 115 -16.03 -11.55 -2.81
CA PRO A 115 -16.89 -12.60 -3.34
C PRO A 115 -18.32 -12.14 -3.68
N ASP A 116 -18.86 -11.18 -2.93
CA ASP A 116 -20.19 -10.57 -3.18
C ASP A 116 -20.20 -9.62 -4.39
N GLY A 117 -19.04 -9.37 -5.02
CA GLY A 117 -18.85 -8.52 -6.20
C GLY A 117 -18.54 -7.05 -5.89
N SER A 118 -18.69 -6.63 -4.63
CA SER A 118 -18.27 -5.31 -4.15
C SER A 118 -16.76 -5.13 -4.24
N LYS A 119 -16.29 -3.87 -4.18
CA LYS A 119 -14.87 -3.56 -4.39
C LYS A 119 -14.41 -2.39 -3.55
N ASP A 120 -13.15 -2.44 -3.14
CA ASP A 120 -12.38 -1.32 -2.60
C ASP A 120 -11.18 -0.99 -3.48
N GLU A 121 -10.75 0.27 -3.42
CA GLU A 121 -9.53 0.75 -4.05
C GLU A 121 -8.53 1.20 -2.99
N VAL A 122 -7.34 0.59 -3.00
CA VAL A 122 -6.30 0.79 -1.99
C VAL A 122 -5.08 1.41 -2.64
N PRO A 123 -4.73 2.68 -2.32
CA PRO A 123 -3.50 3.29 -2.79
C PRO A 123 -2.29 2.66 -2.10
N VAL A 124 -1.22 2.42 -2.87
CA VAL A 124 0.05 1.86 -2.40
C VAL A 124 1.23 2.51 -3.12
N THR A 125 2.43 2.39 -2.57
CA THR A 125 3.67 2.80 -3.23
C THR A 125 4.46 1.58 -3.69
N ILE A 126 4.93 1.59 -4.94
CA ILE A 126 5.88 0.60 -5.44
C ILE A 126 7.27 1.24 -5.49
N HIS A 127 8.20 0.69 -4.71
CA HIS A 127 9.60 1.06 -4.71
C HIS A 127 10.34 0.27 -5.78
N VAL A 128 10.58 0.90 -6.93
CA VAL A 128 11.30 0.27 -8.05
C VAL A 128 12.79 0.51 -7.88
N THR A 129 13.56 -0.57 -7.77
CA THR A 129 15.02 -0.51 -7.70
C THR A 129 15.63 -0.88 -9.04
N ASN A 130 16.69 -0.19 -9.44
CA ASN A 130 17.53 -0.66 -10.54
C ASN A 130 18.58 -1.61 -9.96
N PRO A 131 18.64 -2.89 -10.35
CA PRO A 131 19.73 -3.76 -9.91
C PRO A 131 21.06 -3.16 -10.39
N ALA A 132 22.04 -3.06 -9.48
CA ALA A 132 23.36 -2.55 -9.81
C ALA A 132 23.99 -3.40 -10.92
N THR A 133 24.37 -2.75 -12.02
CA THR A 133 25.10 -3.39 -13.11
C THR A 133 26.55 -3.64 -12.71
N ASP A 134 27.26 -4.50 -13.43
CA ASP A 134 28.70 -4.68 -13.16
C ASP A 134 29.50 -3.41 -13.50
N ALA A 135 29.04 -2.61 -14.45
CA ALA A 135 29.64 -1.30 -14.73
C ALA A 135 29.50 -0.31 -13.56
N ASP A 136 28.44 -0.43 -12.75
CA ASP A 136 28.27 0.39 -11.54
C ASP A 136 29.19 -0.07 -10.39
N LYS A 137 29.63 -1.34 -10.41
CA LYS A 137 30.42 -1.97 -9.34
C LYS A 137 31.93 -1.94 -9.61
N TYR A 138 32.33 -2.01 -10.87
CA TYR A 138 33.72 -2.21 -11.27
C TYR A 138 34.19 -1.08 -12.19
N THR A 139 35.29 -0.43 -11.81
CA THR A 139 35.95 0.61 -12.62
C THR A 139 37.24 0.05 -13.22
N PRO A 140 37.34 -0.18 -14.54
CA PRO A 140 38.56 -0.66 -15.16
C PRO A 140 39.65 0.43 -15.15
N GLU A 141 40.85 0.07 -14.71
CA GLU A 141 42.04 0.92 -14.74
C GLU A 141 42.88 0.61 -15.98
N GLY A 142 43.15 1.62 -16.80
CA GLY A 142 44.02 1.49 -17.97
C GLY A 142 45.50 1.41 -17.60
N GLN A 143 46.30 0.82 -18.50
CA GLN A 143 47.76 0.88 -18.47
C GLN A 143 48.34 0.88 -19.89
N ASP A 144 49.57 1.39 -20.00
CA ASP A 144 50.31 1.38 -21.26
C ASP A 144 50.71 -0.04 -21.66
N VAL A 145 50.57 -0.34 -22.95
CA VAL A 145 50.97 -1.63 -23.53
C VAL A 145 52.02 -1.38 -24.60
N ASN A 146 53.18 -2.01 -24.44
CA ASN A 146 54.23 -1.98 -25.43
C ASN A 146 54.07 -3.13 -26.42
N THR A 147 54.05 -2.82 -27.71
CA THR A 147 53.98 -3.82 -28.79
C THR A 147 55.05 -3.56 -29.86
N LYS A 148 55.24 -4.51 -30.77
CA LYS A 148 56.12 -4.37 -31.94
C LYS A 148 55.36 -3.80 -33.13
N THR A 149 56.08 -3.18 -34.05
CA THR A 149 55.52 -2.70 -35.32
C THR A 149 54.78 -3.83 -36.05
N GLY A 150 53.53 -3.57 -36.44
CA GLY A 150 52.67 -4.54 -37.14
C GLY A 150 51.99 -5.58 -36.24
N VAL A 151 52.17 -5.53 -34.92
CA VAL A 151 51.52 -6.46 -33.97
C VAL A 151 50.47 -5.73 -33.14
N VAL A 152 49.21 -6.16 -33.25
CA VAL A 152 48.11 -5.67 -32.41
C VAL A 152 48.14 -6.42 -31.08
N PRO A 153 48.39 -5.77 -29.94
CA PRO A 153 48.40 -6.43 -28.64
C PRO A 153 46.99 -6.83 -28.20
N ASN A 154 46.89 -7.79 -27.28
CA ASN A 154 45.60 -8.20 -26.73
C ASN A 154 44.99 -7.02 -25.93
N PRO A 155 43.73 -6.60 -26.22
CA PRO A 155 43.09 -5.49 -25.50
C PRO A 155 43.05 -5.68 -23.98
N ALA A 156 43.00 -6.92 -23.48
CA ALA A 156 43.02 -7.21 -22.05
C ALA A 156 44.34 -6.83 -21.36
N GLU A 157 45.44 -6.71 -22.11
CA GLU A 157 46.73 -6.24 -21.57
C GLU A 157 46.69 -4.76 -21.19
N GLY A 158 45.81 -3.97 -21.82
CA GLY A 158 45.62 -2.56 -21.51
C GLY A 158 44.86 -2.30 -20.21
N ILE A 159 44.37 -3.34 -19.52
CA ILE A 159 43.62 -3.22 -18.27
C ILE A 159 44.44 -3.77 -17.11
N LYS A 160 44.81 -2.87 -16.20
CA LYS A 160 45.67 -3.14 -15.04
C LYS A 160 45.01 -4.04 -14.01
N ASN A 161 43.75 -3.77 -13.68
CA ASN A 161 42.97 -4.48 -12.65
C ASN A 161 42.06 -5.57 -13.24
N LYS A 162 42.48 -6.24 -14.31
CA LYS A 162 41.66 -7.26 -14.99
C LYS A 162 41.25 -8.45 -14.11
N SER A 163 42.04 -8.77 -13.08
CA SER A 163 41.73 -9.82 -12.10
C SER A 163 40.56 -9.46 -11.17
N ASP A 164 40.26 -8.17 -11.05
CA ASP A 164 39.25 -7.65 -10.14
C ASP A 164 37.90 -7.51 -10.85
N LEU A 165 37.87 -7.73 -12.18
CA LEU A 165 36.66 -7.67 -13.00
C LEU A 165 35.95 -9.03 -13.03
N PRO A 166 34.62 -9.07 -13.19
CA PRO A 166 33.85 -10.31 -13.24
C PRO A 166 34.31 -11.29 -14.31
N ASP A 167 34.18 -12.58 -14.02
CA ASP A 167 34.43 -13.65 -15.00
C ASP A 167 33.57 -13.46 -16.25
N GLY A 168 34.17 -13.65 -17.43
CA GLY A 168 33.51 -13.45 -18.72
C GLY A 168 33.57 -12.01 -19.25
N THR A 169 34.23 -11.08 -18.55
CA THR A 169 34.51 -9.74 -19.07
C THR A 169 35.27 -9.82 -20.40
N LYS A 170 34.77 -9.11 -21.43
CA LYS A 170 35.37 -9.06 -22.77
C LYS A 170 36.06 -7.72 -23.00
N TYR A 171 37.21 -7.77 -23.65
CA TYR A 171 38.03 -6.59 -23.97
C TYR A 171 38.19 -6.50 -25.47
N THR A 172 37.91 -5.33 -26.04
CA THR A 172 38.03 -5.05 -27.47
C THR A 172 38.64 -3.67 -27.67
N TRP A 173 39.49 -3.52 -28.69
CA TRP A 173 39.87 -2.20 -29.17
C TRP A 173 38.66 -1.52 -29.79
N LYS A 174 38.49 -0.22 -29.56
CA LYS A 174 37.49 0.56 -30.27
C LYS A 174 38.04 0.86 -31.66
N ASP A 175 37.26 0.59 -32.69
CA ASP A 175 37.59 1.02 -34.04
C ASP A 175 37.66 2.55 -34.08
N THR A 176 38.72 3.08 -34.68
CA THR A 176 39.00 4.52 -34.84
C THR A 176 38.97 4.92 -36.29
#